data_AF-A0A0B8PEU3-F1
#
_entry.id   AF-A0A0B8PEU3-F1
#
_cell.length_a   1.000
_cell.length_b   1.000
_cell.length_c   1.000
_cell.angle_alpha   90.00
_cell.angle_beta   90.00
_cell.angle_gamma   90.00
#
_symmetry.space_group_name_H-M   'P 1'
#
loop_
_entity.id
_entity.type
_entity.pdbx_description
1 polymer ?
#
loop_
_entity_poly.entity_id
_entity_poly.type
_entity_poly.pdbx_seq_one_letter_code
_entity_poly.pdbx_strand_id
1 'polypeptide(L)'
;MTYLTVDYSTFESNNKSTSQIVTRIISDAGQIGSKLVLAEVEEEGPDYSDRAVDEPTVGYNPAKQNFLITWQQSPASDNLENYDYDIYSAELEPDGTLSEPKLEVSNSGINDMKADDIHEDVVCNDFVCLLLWQETATLASSEDVVPRVINFKFINNLEE
;
A
#
# COMPACT_ATOMS: atom_id res chain seq x y z
N MET A 1 -14.78 20.57 -3.51
CA MET A 1 -14.54 19.20 -3.01
C MET A 1 -13.44 18.58 -3.85
N THR A 2 -12.51 17.88 -3.24
CA THR A 2 -11.39 17.25 -3.94
C THR A 2 -11.59 15.74 -3.89
N TYR A 3 -11.35 15.07 -5.01
CA TYR A 3 -11.42 13.62 -5.15
C TYR A 3 -10.05 13.07 -5.54
N LEU A 4 -9.87 11.77 -5.36
CA LEU A 4 -8.63 11.09 -5.72
C LEU A 4 -8.93 9.88 -6.60
N THR A 5 -8.11 9.70 -7.64
CA THR A 5 -7.98 8.40 -8.29
C THR A 5 -6.61 7.83 -7.98
N VAL A 6 -6.58 6.60 -7.50
CA VAL A 6 -5.36 5.80 -7.43
C VAL A 6 -5.45 4.71 -8.47
N ASP A 7 -4.34 4.45 -9.15
CA ASP A 7 -4.23 3.47 -10.21
C ASP A 7 -2.91 2.71 -10.07
N TYR A 8 -2.94 1.44 -10.41
CA TYR A 8 -1.77 0.58 -10.48
C TYR A 8 -1.54 0.19 -11.94
N SER A 9 -0.29 0.18 -12.36
CA SER A 9 0.07 -0.25 -13.70
C SER A 9 1.40 -0.97 -13.71
N THR A 10 1.46 -2.06 -14.47
CA THR A 10 2.69 -2.76 -14.82
C THR A 10 2.94 -2.66 -16.32
N PHE A 11 4.16 -2.29 -16.70
CA PHE A 11 4.54 -2.12 -18.09
C PHE A 11 6.03 -2.45 -18.32
N GLU A 12 6.34 -2.91 -19.53
CA GLU A 12 7.69 -3.28 -19.93
C GLU A 12 8.34 -2.17 -20.77
N SER A 13 9.56 -1.79 -20.45
CA SER A 13 10.36 -0.87 -21.29
C SER A 13 11.85 -1.16 -21.16
N ASN A 14 12.61 -1.08 -22.26
CA ASN A 14 14.07 -1.25 -22.25
C ASN A 14 14.57 -2.52 -21.54
N ASN A 15 13.85 -3.65 -21.67
CA ASN A 15 14.15 -4.92 -20.99
C ASN A 15 14.04 -4.83 -19.45
N LYS A 16 13.17 -3.93 -18.99
CA LYS A 16 12.76 -3.78 -17.59
C LYS A 16 11.26 -3.92 -17.46
N SER A 17 10.84 -4.58 -16.38
CA SER A 17 9.48 -4.48 -15.88
C SER A 17 9.38 -3.33 -14.90
N THR A 18 8.35 -2.51 -15.02
CA THR A 18 8.05 -1.44 -14.07
C THR A 18 6.64 -1.63 -13.55
N SER A 19 6.52 -1.81 -12.23
CA SER A 19 5.26 -1.68 -11.51
C SER A 19 5.23 -0.30 -10.85
N GLN A 20 4.10 0.39 -10.94
CA GLN A 20 3.93 1.69 -10.30
C GLN A 20 2.51 1.87 -9.77
N ILE A 21 2.42 2.63 -8.68
CA ILE A 21 1.17 3.16 -8.16
C ILE A 21 1.19 4.66 -8.36
N VAL A 22 0.13 5.15 -8.99
CA VAL A 22 0.03 6.54 -9.42
C VAL A 22 -1.29 7.11 -8.94
N THR A 23 -1.26 8.41 -8.65
CA THR A 23 -2.46 9.11 -8.22
C THR A 23 -2.64 10.43 -8.94
N ARG A 24 -3.90 10.89 -8.98
CA ARG A 24 -4.28 12.20 -9.50
C ARG A 24 -5.39 12.79 -8.65
N ILE A 25 -5.22 14.05 -8.30
CA ILE A 25 -6.27 14.86 -7.69
C ILE A 25 -7.30 15.24 -8.76
N ILE A 26 -8.58 15.11 -8.45
CA ILE A 26 -9.69 15.54 -9.29
C ILE A 26 -10.47 16.63 -8.55
N SER A 27 -10.67 17.79 -9.18
CA SER A 27 -11.52 18.84 -8.62
C SER A 27 -13.01 18.51 -8.73
N ASP A 28 -13.86 19.24 -8.01
CA ASP A 28 -15.32 19.14 -8.15
C ASP A 28 -15.86 19.59 -9.51
N ALA A 29 -15.07 20.36 -10.27
CA ALA A 29 -15.33 20.65 -11.67
C ALA A 29 -14.90 19.52 -12.63
N GLY A 30 -14.36 18.41 -12.10
CA GLY A 30 -13.86 17.28 -12.88
C GLY A 30 -12.50 17.52 -13.55
N GLN A 31 -11.75 18.53 -13.10
CA GLN A 31 -10.42 18.79 -13.65
C GLN A 31 -9.44 17.79 -13.03
N ILE A 32 -8.65 17.13 -13.89
CA ILE A 32 -7.66 16.13 -13.48
C ILE A 32 -6.31 16.83 -13.32
N GLY A 33 -5.73 16.72 -12.13
CA GLY A 33 -4.39 17.22 -11.82
C GLY A 33 -3.26 16.45 -12.49
N SER A 34 -2.02 16.83 -12.16
CA SER A 34 -0.83 16.09 -12.60
C SER A 34 -0.81 14.67 -12.03
N LYS A 35 -0.18 13.76 -12.78
CA LYS A 35 0.19 12.44 -12.28
C LYS A 35 1.23 12.61 -11.16
N LEU A 36 0.97 11.98 -10.02
CA LEU A 36 1.92 11.78 -8.93
C LEU A 36 2.25 10.29 -8.88
N VAL A 37 3.53 9.94 -8.78
CA VAL A 37 3.98 8.55 -8.57
C VAL A 37 4.14 8.36 -7.07
N LEU A 38 3.39 7.42 -6.50
CA LEU A 38 3.42 7.11 -5.08
C LEU A 38 4.50 6.08 -4.75
N ALA A 39 4.56 5.03 -5.57
CA ALA A 39 5.53 3.97 -5.46
C ALA A 39 5.85 3.47 -6.88
N GLU A 40 7.10 3.09 -7.09
CA GLU A 40 7.58 2.53 -8.34
C GLU A 40 8.69 1.54 -8.03
N VAL A 41 8.63 0.38 -8.67
CA VAL A 41 9.70 -0.60 -8.64
C VAL A 41 10.03 -0.99 -10.07
N GLU A 42 11.32 -0.88 -10.40
CA GLU A 42 11.89 -1.37 -11.64
C GLU A 42 12.63 -2.68 -11.39
N GLU A 43 12.55 -3.59 -12.35
CA GLU A 43 13.29 -4.83 -12.37
C GLU A 43 14.00 -5.04 -13.72
N GLU A 44 15.26 -5.47 -13.69
CA GLU A 44 16.04 -5.81 -14.89
C GLU A 44 16.20 -7.32 -15.05
N GLY A 45 15.81 -7.89 -16.20
CA GLY A 45 16.15 -9.27 -16.55
C GLY A 45 14.96 -10.12 -17.01
N PRO A 46 15.21 -11.36 -17.51
CA PRO A 46 14.16 -12.29 -17.95
C PRO A 46 13.52 -13.10 -16.80
N ASP A 47 14.11 -13.05 -15.61
CA ASP A 47 13.56 -13.62 -14.38
C ASP A 47 12.83 -12.49 -13.65
N TYR A 48 11.50 -12.45 -13.79
CA TYR A 48 10.62 -11.52 -13.07
C TYR A 48 10.55 -11.96 -11.59
N SER A 49 11.56 -11.60 -10.82
CA SER A 49 11.64 -11.80 -9.38
C SER A 49 10.75 -10.78 -8.67
N ASP A 50 9.59 -11.23 -8.21
CA ASP A 50 8.78 -10.88 -7.03
C ASP A 50 8.67 -9.41 -6.56
N ARG A 51 9.23 -8.43 -7.28
CA ARG A 51 9.33 -7.01 -6.97
C ARG A 51 8.15 -6.31 -7.61
N ALA A 52 7.13 -6.05 -6.80
CA ALA A 52 5.94 -5.36 -7.26
C ALA A 52 5.45 -4.36 -6.23
N VAL A 53 4.80 -3.32 -6.72
CA VAL A 53 3.82 -2.53 -5.97
C VAL A 53 2.45 -2.86 -6.51
N ASP A 54 1.44 -3.13 -5.69
CA ASP A 54 0.11 -3.53 -6.16
C ASP A 54 -1.00 -3.16 -5.15
N GLU A 55 -2.24 -3.41 -5.57
CA GLU A 55 -3.49 -3.35 -4.80
C GLU A 55 -3.76 -2.04 -4.03
N PRO A 56 -3.50 -0.84 -4.60
CA PRO A 56 -3.63 0.39 -3.83
C PRO A 56 -5.05 0.63 -3.33
N THR A 57 -5.15 1.08 -2.08
CA THR A 57 -6.41 1.52 -1.47
C THR A 57 -6.33 2.96 -0.98
N VAL A 58 -7.47 3.67 -0.95
CA VAL A 58 -7.55 5.08 -0.54
C VAL A 58 -8.66 5.32 0.48
N GLY A 59 -8.31 6.01 1.57
CA GLY A 59 -9.23 6.50 2.57
C GLY A 59 -9.19 8.03 2.63
N TYR A 60 -10.35 8.68 2.52
CA TYR A 60 -10.44 10.13 2.72
C TYR A 60 -10.56 10.46 4.21
N ASN A 61 -9.64 11.25 4.74
CA ASN A 61 -9.67 11.72 6.11
C ASN A 61 -10.37 13.10 6.19
N PRO A 62 -11.60 13.17 6.71
CA PRO A 62 -12.36 14.42 6.75
C PRO A 62 -11.80 15.46 7.74
N ALA A 63 -11.04 15.05 8.76
CA ALA A 63 -10.51 15.98 9.77
C ALA A 63 -9.34 16.82 9.23
N LYS A 64 -8.40 16.19 8.52
CA LYS A 64 -7.27 16.86 7.85
C LYS A 64 -7.58 17.29 6.41
N GLN A 65 -8.70 16.80 5.87
CA GLN A 65 -9.08 16.95 4.46
C GLN A 65 -8.08 16.32 3.48
N ASN A 66 -7.23 15.40 3.95
CA ASN A 66 -6.22 14.70 3.17
C ASN A 66 -6.67 13.27 2.82
N PHE A 67 -5.85 12.57 2.02
CA PHE A 67 -6.07 11.16 1.67
C PHE A 67 -4.97 10.31 2.28
N LEU A 68 -5.35 9.23 2.97
CA LEU A 68 -4.43 8.15 3.31
C LEU A 68 -4.49 7.13 2.17
N ILE A 69 -3.35 6.87 1.54
CA ILE A 69 -3.22 5.89 0.47
C ILE A 69 -2.35 4.75 0.99
N THR A 70 -2.78 3.52 0.77
CA THR A 70 -2.07 2.31 1.14
C THR A 70 -1.82 1.44 -0.08
N TRP A 71 -0.80 0.60 -0.02
CA TRP A 71 -0.49 -0.37 -1.07
C TRP A 71 0.32 -1.54 -0.54
N GLN A 72 0.33 -2.63 -1.31
CA GLN A 72 1.26 -3.74 -1.14
C GLN A 72 2.55 -3.44 -1.87
N GLN A 73 3.68 -3.75 -1.24
CA GLN A 73 4.97 -3.69 -1.90
C GLN A 73 5.85 -4.84 -1.46
N SER A 74 6.45 -5.53 -2.43
CA SER A 74 7.48 -6.54 -2.19
C SER A 74 8.86 -5.94 -2.48
N PRO A 75 9.74 -5.76 -1.47
CA PRO A 75 11.04 -5.10 -1.63
C PRO A 75 12.14 -5.94 -2.30
N ALA A 76 11.81 -7.10 -2.88
CA ALA A 76 12.66 -8.25 -3.17
C ALA A 76 13.16 -8.99 -1.93
N SER A 77 12.97 -10.30 -1.97
CA SER A 77 13.69 -11.25 -1.15
C SER A 77 14.92 -11.74 -1.94
N ASP A 78 16.09 -11.79 -1.29
CA ASP A 78 17.27 -12.52 -1.84
C ASP A 78 17.00 -14.03 -2.00
N ASN A 79 15.86 -14.51 -1.48
CA ASN A 79 15.36 -15.87 -1.58
C ASN A 79 14.05 -15.92 -2.38
N LEU A 80 14.15 -16.28 -3.67
CA LEU A 80 13.07 -16.39 -4.67
C LEU A 80 11.94 -17.40 -4.34
N GLU A 81 11.89 -17.92 -3.11
CA GLU A 81 10.90 -18.92 -2.70
C GLU A 81 9.69 -18.31 -1.99
N ASN A 82 9.73 -17.04 -1.58
CA ASN A 82 8.61 -16.38 -0.91
C ASN A 82 8.39 -14.96 -1.49
N TYR A 83 7.22 -14.74 -2.08
CA TYR A 83 6.63 -13.41 -2.13
C TYR A 83 6.46 -12.95 -0.68
N ASP A 84 6.91 -11.74 -0.37
CA ASP A 84 6.71 -11.13 0.94
C ASP A 84 6.27 -9.70 0.67
N TYR A 85 4.97 -9.56 0.46
CA TYR A 85 4.35 -8.25 0.40
C TYR A 85 4.29 -7.68 1.81
N ASP A 86 4.71 -6.43 1.94
CA ASP A 86 4.52 -5.58 3.09
C ASP A 86 3.48 -4.50 2.75
N ILE A 87 2.76 -4.02 3.77
CA ILE A 87 1.83 -2.89 3.59
C ILE A 87 2.56 -1.57 3.79
N TYR A 88 2.44 -0.67 2.83
CA TYR A 88 2.94 0.69 2.91
C TYR A 88 1.80 1.70 2.91
N SER A 89 2.09 2.89 3.42
CA SER A 89 1.17 4.02 3.36
C SER A 89 1.86 5.35 3.04
N ALA A 90 1.10 6.29 2.50
CA ALA A 90 1.47 7.69 2.36
C ALA A 90 0.22 8.59 2.49
N GLU A 91 0.41 9.79 3.01
CA GLU A 91 -0.61 10.83 3.09
C GLU A 91 -0.46 11.80 1.90
N LEU A 92 -1.57 12.10 1.23
CA LEU A 92 -1.64 13.13 0.19
C LEU A 92 -2.48 14.30 0.68
N GLU A 93 -1.82 15.43 0.88
CA GLU A 93 -2.40 16.67 1.36
C GLU A 93 -3.29 17.35 0.31
N PRO A 94 -4.22 18.23 0.73
CA PRO A 94 -5.11 18.95 -0.19
C PRO A 94 -4.40 19.79 -1.25
N ASP A 95 -3.18 20.24 -0.96
CA ASP A 95 -2.35 21.03 -1.87
C ASP A 95 -1.53 20.17 -2.86
N GLY A 96 -1.65 18.84 -2.76
CA GLY A 96 -0.93 17.87 -3.57
C GLY A 96 0.43 17.47 -3.01
N THR A 97 0.79 17.93 -1.80
CA THR A 97 1.99 17.47 -1.10
C THR A 97 1.82 16.02 -0.68
N LEU A 98 2.80 15.18 -1.05
CA LEU A 98 2.84 13.77 -0.69
C LEU A 98 3.82 13.56 0.47
N SER A 99 3.43 12.81 1.49
CA SER A 99 4.34 12.36 2.54
C SER A 99 5.30 11.30 2.02
N GLU A 100 6.42 11.10 2.71
CA GLU A 100 7.28 9.94 2.45
C GLU A 100 6.52 8.64 2.71
N PRO A 101 6.71 7.60 1.87
CA PRO A 101 6.19 6.26 2.13
C PRO A 101 6.62 5.70 3.48
N LYS A 102 5.70 5.02 4.16
CA LYS A 102 5.91 4.42 5.47
C LYS A 102 5.53 2.95 5.45
N LEU A 103 6.43 2.11 5.95
CA LEU A 103 6.13 0.70 6.24
C LEU A 103 5.14 0.64 7.41
N GLU A 104 4.01 -0.02 7.19
CA GLU A 104 3.01 -0.25 8.21
C GLU A 104 3.34 -1.49 9.03
N VAL A 105 3.08 -1.38 10.33
CA VAL A 105 3.40 -2.42 11.30
C VAL A 105 2.17 -2.62 12.16
N SER A 106 1.75 -3.88 12.34
CA SER A 106 0.56 -4.22 13.10
C SER A 106 0.68 -3.75 14.55
N ASN A 107 -0.43 -3.25 15.10
CA ASN A 107 -0.54 -2.99 16.54
C ASN A 107 -0.65 -4.29 17.36
N SER A 108 -0.84 -5.45 16.72
CA SER A 108 -0.91 -6.76 17.37
C SER A 108 0.46 -7.26 17.86
N GLY A 109 1.56 -6.73 17.32
CA GLY A 109 2.93 -7.15 17.64
C GLY A 109 3.30 -8.53 17.08
N ILE A 110 2.46 -9.10 16.21
CA ILE A 110 2.79 -10.26 15.39
C ILE A 110 3.44 -9.68 14.14
N ASN A 111 4.76 -9.84 14.04
CA ASN A 111 5.57 -9.45 12.88
C ASN A 111 6.42 -10.68 12.50
N ASP A 112 5.78 -11.78 12.12
CA ASP A 112 6.55 -12.87 11.53
C ASP A 112 6.52 -12.67 10.01
N MET A 113 7.34 -11.71 9.59
CA MET A 113 7.69 -11.25 8.23
C MET A 113 8.10 -12.40 7.28
N LYS A 114 7.19 -13.34 7.02
CA LYS A 114 7.39 -14.50 6.15
C LYS A 114 6.14 -14.77 5.30
N ALA A 115 5.23 -13.82 5.19
CA ALA A 115 3.82 -14.14 5.30
C ALA A 115 2.87 -13.20 4.53
N ASP A 116 3.20 -12.80 3.29
CA ASP A 116 2.28 -12.19 2.32
C ASP A 116 1.18 -11.31 2.96
N ASP A 117 1.57 -10.12 3.45
CA ASP A 117 0.58 -9.13 3.84
C ASP A 117 -0.17 -8.66 2.59
N ILE A 118 -1.47 -8.96 2.52
CA ILE A 118 -2.30 -8.67 1.34
C ILE A 118 -3.68 -8.17 1.72
N HIS A 119 -4.41 -7.72 0.70
CA HIS A 119 -5.79 -7.25 0.76
C HIS A 119 -5.99 -6.18 1.82
N GLU A 120 -5.16 -5.13 1.78
CA GLU A 120 -5.32 -4.01 2.69
C GLU A 120 -6.55 -3.16 2.32
N ASP A 121 -7.22 -2.64 3.33
CA ASP A 121 -8.34 -1.71 3.16
C ASP A 121 -8.25 -0.62 4.23
N VAL A 122 -8.74 0.57 3.88
CA VAL A 122 -8.66 1.74 4.75
C VAL A 122 -9.98 2.50 4.80
N VAL A 123 -10.42 2.79 6.02
CA VAL A 123 -11.58 3.64 6.28
C VAL A 123 -11.23 4.70 7.30
N CYS A 124 -11.61 5.94 7.03
CA CYS A 124 -11.33 7.08 7.88
C CYS A 124 -12.61 7.76 8.38
N ASN A 125 -12.54 8.31 9.59
CA ASN A 125 -13.53 9.23 10.14
C ASN A 125 -12.82 10.46 10.73
N ASP A 126 -13.54 11.34 11.43
CA ASP A 126 -12.96 12.58 11.99
C ASP A 126 -11.89 12.34 13.07
N PHE A 127 -11.77 11.14 13.62
CA PHE A 127 -10.91 10.83 14.76
C PHE A 127 -9.74 9.92 14.37
N VAL A 128 -10.00 8.91 13.55
CA VAL A 128 -9.03 7.87 13.18
C VAL A 128 -9.23 7.39 11.75
N CYS A 129 -8.15 6.90 11.15
CA CYS A 129 -8.21 5.92 10.07
C CYS A 129 -7.94 4.52 10.63
N LEU A 130 -8.76 3.56 10.20
CA LEU A 130 -8.56 2.14 10.43
C LEU A 130 -8.00 1.54 9.15
N LEU A 131 -6.75 1.08 9.21
CA LEU A 131 -6.13 0.22 8.20
C LEU A 131 -6.28 -1.23 8.66
N LEU A 132 -6.69 -2.12 7.77
CA LEU A 132 -6.76 -3.57 7.99
C LEU A 132 -6.07 -4.29 6.84
N TRP A 133 -5.49 -5.46 7.10
CA TRP A 133 -4.88 -6.32 6.08
C TRP A 133 -4.86 -7.77 6.57
N GLN A 134 -4.54 -8.70 5.67
CA GLN A 134 -4.42 -10.11 5.96
C GLN A 134 -2.95 -10.52 6.04
N GLU A 135 -2.54 -11.13 7.15
CA GLU A 135 -1.21 -11.75 7.29
C GLU A 135 -1.38 -13.27 7.40
N THR A 136 -0.37 -14.01 6.94
CA THR A 136 -0.32 -15.47 7.13
C THR A 136 0.19 -15.81 8.54
N ALA A 137 -0.61 -16.52 9.35
CA ALA A 137 -0.25 -16.78 10.75
C ALA A 137 0.80 -17.91 10.89
N THR A 138 1.91 -17.62 11.57
CA THR A 138 2.98 -18.58 11.93
C THR A 138 2.61 -19.56 13.06
N LEU A 139 1.37 -20.08 13.10
CA LEU A 139 1.09 -21.23 13.96
C LEU A 139 1.60 -22.50 13.28
N ALA A 140 2.84 -22.84 13.64
CA ALA A 140 3.57 -24.01 13.20
C ALA A 140 2.73 -25.30 13.22
N SER A 141 2.49 -25.88 12.04
CA SER A 141 2.76 -27.30 11.76
C SER A 141 2.37 -27.64 10.32
N SER A 142 3.36 -28.05 9.52
CA SER A 142 3.34 -29.09 8.47
C SER A 142 2.08 -29.40 7.63
N GLU A 143 1.08 -28.54 7.54
CA GLU A 143 -0.11 -28.76 6.71
C GLU A 143 -0.22 -27.65 5.66
N ASP A 144 -0.64 -28.05 4.46
CA ASP A 144 -0.85 -27.25 3.24
C ASP A 144 -1.89 -26.12 3.38
N VAL A 145 -2.33 -25.82 4.61
CA VAL A 145 -3.31 -24.76 4.91
C VAL A 145 -2.73 -23.85 5.97
N VAL A 146 -2.19 -22.72 5.53
CA VAL A 146 -1.73 -21.68 6.45
C VAL A 146 -2.89 -20.71 6.72
N PRO A 147 -3.40 -20.61 7.97
CA PRO A 147 -4.51 -19.73 8.27
C PRO A 147 -4.10 -18.27 8.12
N ARG A 148 -4.98 -17.45 7.53
CA ARG A 148 -4.82 -15.99 7.47
C ARG A 148 -5.50 -15.33 8.66
N VAL A 149 -4.87 -14.33 9.23
CA VAL A 149 -5.40 -13.49 10.31
C VAL A 149 -5.60 -12.07 9.82
N ILE A 150 -6.62 -11.39 10.35
CA ILE A 150 -6.83 -9.98 10.08
C ILE A 150 -5.98 -9.18 11.07
N ASN A 151 -5.05 -8.38 10.55
CA ASN A 151 -4.35 -7.35 11.29
C ASN A 151 -5.02 -5.99 11.10
N PHE A 152 -4.68 -5.08 12.00
CA PHE A 152 -5.17 -3.71 11.89
C PHE A 152 -4.24 -2.71 12.58
N LYS A 153 -4.37 -1.46 12.14
CA LYS A 153 -3.74 -0.30 12.74
C LYS A 153 -4.70 0.87 12.79
N PHE A 154 -4.75 1.52 13.95
CA PHE A 154 -5.37 2.82 14.08
C PHE A 154 -4.33 3.91 13.81
N ILE A 155 -4.64 4.81 12.89
CA ILE A 155 -3.86 6.00 12.59
C ILE A 155 -4.67 7.19 13.12
N ASN A 156 -4.10 7.91 14.09
CA ASN A 156 -4.80 9.03 14.72
C ASN A 156 -4.83 10.25 13.81
N ASN A 157 -6.02 10.83 13.62
CA ASN A 157 -6.19 12.03 12.81
C ASN A 157 -5.95 13.33 13.59
N LEU A 158 -5.80 13.23 14.92
CA LEU A 158 -5.76 14.37 15.84
C LEU A 158 -4.37 14.68 16.44
N GLU A 159 -3.32 13.97 16.04
CA GLU A 159 -1.95 14.29 16.48
C GLU A 159 -1.16 14.95 15.34
N GLU A 160 -0.69 16.18 15.60
CA GLU A 160 0.39 16.91 14.92
C GLU A 160 1.71 16.69 15.66
#